data_AF-A0A415WD23-F1
#
_entry.id   AF-A0A415WD23-F1
#
_cell.length_a   1.000
_cell.length_b   1.000
_cell.length_c   1.000
_cell.angle_alpha   90.00
_cell.angle_beta   90.00
_cell.angle_gamma   90.00
#
_symmetry.space_group_name_H-M   'P 1'
#
loop_
_entity.id
_entity.type
_entity.pdbx_description
1 polymer ?
#
loop_
_entity_poly.entity_id
_entity_poly.type
_entity_poly.pdbx_seq_one_letter_code
_entity_poly.pdbx_strand_id
1 'polypeptide(L)'
;MIQIRLSHPFPHPQPSLFPPPQQQSKIKRSRQLLFPPKQDEPQDPPQPVAAKSLMLKPPKDLFTVYSILGIIKCEKIRQYTFFNICGIICNECRRQEKRRNQMKRIDFERIFDNIRRNQTMVHCITNYVTINDVANMILAIGASPIMADDWMEVREITSMCDSLVINMGTLKQNTVRSMLLAGKEANQRGHLVVFDPVGVGASRFRKETAAKLLKQIHFNVIRGNISEIKTLYEGSDDGYGVDAKKDDAVTEDNLEYVIQMAKNMAKKTKAVIVITGKTDLVTDGQQIYLIDNGVLDMSRITGTGCMLDGVIAGFIGANPDQILEAVTTAVSAMGICGEYAKEKAEGTGTLKVHLMDAMSNMNAEWMERSSQIESKC
;
A
#
# COMPACT_ATOMS: atom_id res chain seq x y z
N MET A 1 39.94 -3.26 0.26
CA MET A 1 39.10 -2.05 0.08
C MET A 1 39.83 -0.88 0.70
N ILE A 2 39.82 0.31 0.10
CA ILE A 2 40.38 1.54 0.70
C ILE A 2 39.20 2.33 1.28
N GLN A 3 39.19 2.51 2.60
CA GLN A 3 38.10 3.15 3.32
C GLN A 3 38.35 4.67 3.41
N ILE A 4 37.91 5.43 2.41
CA ILE A 4 38.01 6.90 2.43
C ILE A 4 36.90 7.47 3.34
N ARG A 5 37.26 7.87 4.56
CA ARG A 5 36.37 8.67 5.42
C ARG A 5 36.30 10.10 4.87
N LEU A 6 35.22 10.46 4.19
CA LEU A 6 34.90 11.85 3.88
C LEU A 6 34.04 12.43 5.01
N SER A 7 34.62 13.35 5.79
CA SER A 7 33.99 13.95 6.96
C SER A 7 33.78 15.47 6.80
N HIS A 8 32.76 15.87 6.04
CA HIS A 8 32.18 17.22 6.09
C HIS A 8 30.69 17.18 5.66
N PRO A 9 29.82 18.03 6.24
CA PRO A 9 28.41 18.09 5.87
C PRO A 9 28.20 18.88 4.57
N PHE A 10 27.27 18.43 3.73
CA PHE A 10 26.79 19.20 2.57
C PHE A 10 25.85 20.34 3.02
N PRO A 11 25.88 21.51 2.36
CA PRO A 11 24.97 22.61 2.67
C PRO A 11 23.56 22.35 2.14
N HIS A 12 22.53 22.83 2.85
CA HIS A 12 21.14 22.77 2.41
C HIS A 12 20.88 23.64 1.17
N PRO A 13 20.10 23.19 0.18
CA PRO A 13 19.61 24.05 -0.91
C PRO A 13 18.55 25.03 -0.39
N GLN A 14 18.57 26.26 -0.90
CA GLN A 14 17.53 27.26 -0.61
C GLN A 14 16.30 27.05 -1.51
N PRO A 15 15.06 27.28 -1.00
CA PRO A 15 13.85 27.18 -1.82
C PRO A 15 13.73 28.34 -2.81
N SER A 16 13.38 28.03 -4.06
CA SER A 16 13.17 29.02 -5.12
C SER A 16 11.76 29.61 -5.10
N LEU A 17 11.67 30.91 -5.36
CA LEU A 17 10.42 31.69 -5.32
C LEU A 17 9.65 31.59 -6.66
N PHE A 18 8.36 31.24 -6.60
CA PHE A 18 7.39 31.42 -7.69
C PHE A 18 6.06 32.00 -7.17
N PRO A 19 5.46 33.00 -7.84
CA PRO A 19 4.24 33.67 -7.37
C PRO A 19 2.92 33.14 -7.98
N PRO A 20 1.82 33.13 -7.23
CA PRO A 20 0.44 32.96 -7.73
C PRO A 20 -0.28 34.32 -7.87
N PRO A 21 -1.57 34.38 -8.26
CA PRO A 21 -2.28 33.64 -9.32
C PRO A 21 -3.03 34.63 -10.27
N GLN A 22 -3.87 34.14 -11.20
CA GLN A 22 -4.96 34.95 -11.75
C GLN A 22 -6.30 34.19 -11.78
N GLN A 23 -7.38 34.87 -11.38
CA GLN A 23 -8.76 34.43 -11.50
C GLN A 23 -9.43 35.13 -12.69
N GLN A 24 -10.43 34.49 -13.31
CA GLN A 24 -11.46 35.19 -14.10
C GLN A 24 -12.87 34.78 -13.63
N SER A 25 -13.87 35.60 -13.94
CA SER A 25 -15.15 35.62 -13.23
C SER A 25 -16.33 36.06 -14.10
N LYS A 26 -17.57 35.90 -13.56
CA LYS A 26 -18.88 36.27 -14.14
C LYS A 26 -19.35 35.20 -15.16
N ILE A 27 -20.65 35.04 -15.50
CA ILE A 27 -21.78 36.00 -15.51
C ILE A 27 -23.07 35.39 -14.90
N LYS A 28 -23.91 36.23 -14.27
CA LYS A 28 -25.29 35.91 -13.82
C LYS A 28 -26.30 36.04 -14.96
N ARG A 29 -27.41 35.28 -14.93
CA ARG A 29 -28.74 35.76 -15.38
C ARG A 29 -29.90 35.02 -14.69
N SER A 30 -31.09 35.60 -14.75
CA SER A 30 -32.22 35.31 -13.84
C SER A 30 -33.59 35.52 -14.50
N ARG A 31 -34.61 34.76 -14.06
CA ARG A 31 -36.07 35.02 -14.15
C ARG A 31 -36.74 34.13 -13.08
N GLN A 32 -37.35 34.68 -12.03
CA GLN A 32 -38.68 35.32 -11.89
C GLN A 32 -39.86 34.33 -11.77
N LEU A 33 -40.74 34.60 -10.80
CA LEU A 33 -41.87 33.75 -10.38
C LEU A 33 -43.18 34.14 -11.07
N LEU A 34 -44.17 33.25 -10.99
CA LEU A 34 -45.61 33.56 -10.99
C LEU A 34 -46.39 32.54 -10.13
N PHE A 35 -47.37 33.03 -9.36
CA PHE A 35 -48.36 32.32 -8.52
C PHE A 35 -49.77 32.67 -9.09
N PRO A 36 -50.91 31.96 -8.80
CA PRO A 36 -51.66 32.06 -7.52
C PRO A 36 -52.48 30.76 -7.15
N PRO A 37 -53.66 30.75 -6.44
CA PRO A 37 -53.69 30.24 -5.05
C PRO A 37 -54.95 29.39 -4.62
N LYS A 38 -55.09 29.12 -3.29
CA LYS A 38 -56.31 28.65 -2.54
C LYS A 38 -56.71 27.16 -2.78
N GLN A 39 -57.44 26.39 -1.93
CA GLN A 39 -57.98 26.41 -0.53
C GLN A 39 -58.45 24.94 -0.20
N ASP A 40 -58.82 24.43 1.00
CA ASP A 40 -58.88 24.93 2.39
C ASP A 40 -58.92 23.79 3.47
N GLU A 41 -58.98 24.18 4.76
CA GLU A 41 -59.50 23.50 5.98
C GLU A 41 -58.91 22.17 6.56
N PRO A 42 -59.08 21.89 7.89
CA PRO A 42 -58.30 20.87 8.61
C PRO A 42 -59.08 19.61 9.06
N GLN A 43 -58.35 18.54 9.37
CA GLN A 43 -58.82 17.36 10.14
C GLN A 43 -57.75 16.88 11.14
N ASP A 44 -58.18 16.18 12.20
CA ASP A 44 -57.34 15.76 13.32
C ASP A 44 -56.26 14.71 12.96
N PRO A 45 -55.13 14.67 13.69
CA PRO A 45 -54.00 13.81 13.36
C PRO A 45 -54.21 12.34 13.79
N PRO A 46 -54.09 11.35 12.88
CA PRO A 46 -54.07 9.94 13.25
C PRO A 46 -52.78 9.56 14.00
N GLN A 47 -52.87 8.57 14.89
CA GLN A 47 -51.76 8.17 15.77
C GLN A 47 -50.59 7.48 15.02
N PRO A 48 -49.33 7.61 15.54
CA PRO A 48 -48.13 7.29 14.77
C PRO A 48 -47.73 5.81 14.81
N VAL A 49 -48.34 4.98 13.94
CA VAL A 49 -47.99 3.55 13.82
C VAL A 49 -47.24 3.20 12.51
N ALA A 50 -47.47 3.96 11.42
CA ALA A 50 -47.12 3.55 10.05
C ALA A 50 -45.70 3.93 9.54
N ALA A 51 -44.77 4.36 10.40
CA ALA A 51 -43.46 4.88 9.96
C ALA A 51 -42.30 3.87 9.97
N LYS A 52 -42.39 2.77 10.74
CA LYS A 52 -41.26 1.85 10.97
C LYS A 52 -41.05 0.77 9.90
N SER A 53 -42.06 0.46 9.10
CA SER A 53 -42.04 -0.66 8.14
C SER A 53 -41.46 -0.32 6.75
N LEU A 54 -41.18 0.95 6.47
CA LEU A 54 -40.79 1.44 5.14
C LEU A 54 -39.28 1.56 4.88
N MET A 55 -38.42 1.18 5.84
CA MET A 55 -36.96 1.29 5.70
C MET A 55 -36.23 -0.03 5.94
N LEU A 56 -36.00 -0.79 4.87
CA LEU A 56 -35.13 -1.97 4.86
C LEU A 56 -33.64 -1.62 5.00
N LYS A 57 -33.23 -0.41 4.56
CA LYS A 57 -31.90 0.19 4.78
C LYS A 57 -32.06 1.72 4.93
N PRO A 58 -31.26 2.40 5.77
CA PRO A 58 -31.29 3.87 5.85
C PRO A 58 -30.69 4.50 4.58
N PRO A 59 -31.19 5.67 4.13
CA PRO A 59 -30.64 6.38 2.98
C PRO A 59 -29.26 6.99 3.31
N LYS A 60 -28.38 7.07 2.29
CA LYS A 60 -26.99 7.53 2.46
C LYS A 60 -26.76 9.01 2.13
N ASP A 61 -27.70 9.65 1.46
CA ASP A 61 -27.56 10.97 0.86
C ASP A 61 -28.86 11.79 0.96
N LEU A 62 -28.74 13.12 0.89
CA LEU A 62 -29.86 14.06 0.99
C LEU A 62 -30.89 13.95 -0.14
N PHE A 63 -30.48 13.58 -1.36
CA PHE A 63 -31.40 13.48 -2.50
C PHE A 63 -32.39 12.33 -2.29
N THR A 64 -31.91 11.16 -1.84
CA THR A 64 -32.75 10.04 -1.42
C THR A 64 -33.68 10.42 -0.26
N VAL A 65 -33.24 11.25 0.70
CA VAL A 65 -34.14 11.78 1.76
C VAL A 65 -35.26 12.63 1.15
N TYR A 66 -34.95 13.56 0.26
CA TYR A 66 -35.97 14.39 -0.40
C TYR A 66 -36.94 13.57 -1.26
N SER A 67 -36.48 12.51 -1.94
CA SER A 67 -37.36 11.57 -2.66
C SER A 67 -38.34 10.86 -1.72
N ILE A 68 -37.87 10.32 -0.59
CA ILE A 68 -38.71 9.66 0.42
C ILE A 68 -39.74 10.65 1.00
N LEU A 69 -39.31 11.87 1.32
CA LEU A 69 -40.18 12.94 1.80
C LEU A 69 -41.14 13.46 0.73
N GLY A 70 -40.84 13.29 -0.56
CA GLY A 70 -41.76 13.59 -1.67
C GLY A 70 -43.07 12.82 -1.59
N ILE A 71 -43.04 11.61 -1.04
CA ILE A 71 -44.18 10.68 -0.96
C ILE A 71 -45.06 10.96 0.28
N ILE A 72 -44.48 11.54 1.35
CA ILE A 72 -45.18 11.77 2.62
C ILE A 72 -46.03 13.05 2.55
N LYS A 73 -47.35 12.88 2.36
CA LYS A 73 -48.34 13.97 2.29
C LYS A 73 -48.59 14.69 3.63
N CYS A 74 -48.40 14.04 4.78
CA CYS A 74 -48.63 14.65 6.09
C CYS A 74 -47.39 15.43 6.57
N GLU A 75 -47.52 16.76 6.67
CA GLU A 75 -46.38 17.64 6.96
C GLU A 75 -45.70 17.39 8.31
N LYS A 76 -46.46 17.10 9.38
CA LYS A 76 -45.89 16.75 10.70
C LYS A 76 -45.04 15.47 10.63
N ILE A 77 -45.51 14.45 9.90
CA ILE A 77 -44.74 13.21 9.68
C ILE A 77 -43.52 13.52 8.81
N ARG A 78 -43.68 14.33 7.75
CA ARG A 78 -42.59 14.76 6.86
C ARG A 78 -41.44 15.43 7.61
N GLN A 79 -41.75 16.38 8.50
CA GLN A 79 -40.76 17.02 9.37
C GLN A 79 -40.10 16.01 10.33
N TYR A 80 -40.88 15.19 11.03
CA TYR A 80 -40.34 14.19 11.96
C TYR A 80 -39.43 13.16 11.28
N THR A 81 -39.80 12.71 10.07
CA THR A 81 -39.00 11.82 9.23
C THR A 81 -37.72 12.51 8.74
N PHE A 82 -37.77 13.78 8.32
CA PHE A 82 -36.58 14.55 7.95
C PHE A 82 -35.59 14.65 9.11
N PHE A 83 -36.02 15.07 10.30
CA PHE A 83 -35.15 15.19 11.47
C PHE A 83 -34.51 13.87 11.88
N ASN A 84 -35.27 12.75 11.88
CA ASN A 84 -34.72 11.44 12.20
C ASN A 84 -33.69 10.96 11.15
N ILE A 85 -33.99 11.11 9.86
CA ILE A 85 -33.06 10.67 8.80
C ILE A 85 -31.81 11.55 8.78
N CYS A 86 -31.93 12.86 8.88
CA CYS A 86 -30.78 13.76 8.98
C CYS A 86 -29.97 13.50 10.27
N GLY A 87 -30.62 13.10 11.36
CA GLY A 87 -29.93 12.63 12.58
C GLY A 87 -29.14 11.32 12.36
N ILE A 88 -29.68 10.38 11.59
CA ILE A 88 -28.97 9.14 11.20
C ILE A 88 -27.79 9.47 10.28
N ILE A 89 -28.00 10.25 9.21
CA ILE A 89 -26.95 10.66 8.28
C ILE A 89 -25.86 11.47 9.02
N CYS A 90 -26.21 12.42 9.88
CA CYS A 90 -25.23 13.19 10.65
C CYS A 90 -24.43 12.31 11.62
N ASN A 91 -25.06 11.32 12.27
CA ASN A 91 -24.34 10.36 13.11
C ASN A 91 -23.43 9.42 12.31
N GLU A 92 -23.85 8.98 11.11
CA GLU A 92 -23.02 8.11 10.27
C GLU A 92 -21.89 8.89 9.59
N CYS A 93 -22.11 10.14 9.17
CA CYS A 93 -21.04 11.07 8.80
C CYS A 93 -20.07 11.28 9.95
N ARG A 94 -20.55 11.57 11.18
CA ARG A 94 -19.69 11.68 12.37
C ARG A 94 -18.95 10.39 12.73
N ARG A 95 -19.49 9.21 12.38
CA ARG A 95 -18.79 7.92 12.53
C ARG A 95 -17.73 7.71 11.45
N GLN A 96 -18.01 8.06 10.20
CA GLN A 96 -17.02 8.04 9.12
C GLN A 96 -15.90 9.05 9.37
N GLU A 97 -16.25 10.26 9.82
CA GLU A 97 -15.32 11.33 10.21
C GLU A 97 -14.50 10.93 11.45
N LYS A 98 -15.10 10.31 12.47
CA LYS A 98 -14.33 9.71 13.58
C LYS A 98 -13.43 8.57 13.15
N ARG A 99 -13.85 7.69 12.23
CA ARG A 99 -12.99 6.64 11.65
C ARG A 99 -11.83 7.25 10.85
N ARG A 100 -12.11 8.28 10.03
CA ARG A 100 -11.13 9.03 9.24
C ARG A 100 -10.12 9.77 10.12
N ASN A 101 -10.56 10.28 11.26
CA ASN A 101 -9.71 10.94 12.27
C ASN A 101 -9.10 9.96 13.30
N GLN A 102 -9.47 8.68 13.27
CA GLN A 102 -8.83 7.58 14.02
C GLN A 102 -7.84 6.78 13.16
N MET A 103 -7.87 6.95 11.84
CA MET A 103 -6.84 6.41 10.95
C MET A 103 -5.52 7.13 11.21
N LYS A 104 -4.53 6.36 11.66
CA LYS A 104 -3.18 6.83 11.96
C LYS A 104 -2.54 7.37 10.67
N ARG A 105 -2.34 8.69 10.58
CA ARG A 105 -1.54 9.32 9.51
C ARG A 105 -0.13 8.74 9.58
N ILE A 106 0.43 8.38 8.43
CA ILE A 106 1.80 7.87 8.35
C ILE A 106 2.77 9.02 8.69
N ASP A 107 3.64 8.76 9.65
CA ASP A 107 4.71 9.67 10.09
C ASP A 107 5.93 9.48 9.18
N PHE A 108 5.90 10.10 8.01
CA PHE A 108 6.99 10.00 7.04
C PHE A 108 8.29 10.61 7.58
N GLU A 109 8.22 11.67 8.38
CA GLU A 109 9.40 12.32 8.96
C GLU A 109 10.17 11.32 9.82
N ARG A 110 9.51 10.69 10.80
CA ARG A 110 10.10 9.63 11.64
C ARG A 110 10.63 8.45 10.83
N ILE A 111 9.91 8.00 9.80
CA ILE A 111 10.31 6.85 8.99
C ILE A 111 11.60 7.11 8.20
N PHE A 112 11.73 8.30 7.60
CA PHE A 112 12.94 8.71 6.87
C PHE A 112 14.10 9.09 7.81
N ASP A 113 13.82 9.68 8.97
CA ASP A 113 14.83 9.96 9.99
C ASP A 113 15.48 8.68 10.52
N ASN A 114 14.67 7.65 10.80
CA ASN A 114 15.14 6.38 11.34
C ASN A 114 16.12 5.69 10.37
N ILE A 115 15.78 5.56 9.08
CA ILE A 115 16.67 4.87 8.13
C ILE A 115 17.97 5.65 7.88
N ARG A 116 17.90 6.99 7.88
CA ARG A 116 19.08 7.87 7.73
C ARG A 116 19.99 7.87 8.97
N ARG A 117 19.48 7.56 10.16
CA ARG A 117 20.26 7.51 11.43
C ARG A 117 20.79 6.12 11.77
N ASN A 118 20.01 5.07 11.50
CA ASN A 118 20.29 3.73 12.03
C ASN A 118 21.27 2.90 11.17
N GLN A 119 21.60 3.35 9.96
CA GLN A 119 22.52 2.68 9.01
C GLN A 119 22.19 1.21 8.69
N THR A 120 20.90 0.86 8.79
CA THR A 120 20.32 -0.50 8.77
C THR A 120 21.02 -1.47 7.83
N MET A 121 21.48 -2.59 8.37
CA MET A 121 22.14 -3.68 7.65
C MET A 121 21.09 -4.62 7.05
N VAL A 122 21.06 -4.71 5.72
CA VAL A 122 20.09 -5.51 4.95
C VAL A 122 20.79 -6.69 4.30
N HIS A 123 20.49 -7.90 4.76
CA HIS A 123 20.95 -9.12 4.12
C HIS A 123 20.05 -9.47 2.92
N CYS A 124 20.62 -9.79 1.77
CA CYS A 124 19.86 -10.15 0.57
C CYS A 124 20.32 -11.48 -0.05
N ILE A 125 19.49 -12.51 0.10
CA ILE A 125 19.57 -13.73 -0.68
C ILE A 125 18.66 -13.55 -1.90
N THR A 126 19.22 -13.01 -2.97
CA THR A 126 18.49 -12.57 -4.16
C THR A 126 19.10 -13.09 -5.46
N ASN A 127 18.49 -12.73 -6.58
CA ASN A 127 18.79 -13.28 -7.89
C ASN A 127 19.98 -12.58 -8.57
N TYR A 128 20.79 -13.32 -9.33
CA TYR A 128 21.99 -12.78 -9.96
C TYR A 128 21.74 -11.80 -11.12
N VAL A 129 20.50 -11.67 -11.61
CA VAL A 129 20.15 -10.76 -12.71
C VAL A 129 20.05 -9.31 -12.22
N THR A 130 19.65 -9.10 -10.95
CA THR A 130 19.32 -7.78 -10.40
C THR A 130 20.16 -7.41 -9.18
N ILE A 131 21.04 -8.30 -8.70
CA ILE A 131 21.75 -8.19 -7.41
C ILE A 131 22.49 -6.84 -7.20
N ASN A 132 23.11 -6.29 -8.25
CA ASN A 132 23.77 -4.99 -8.18
C ASN A 132 22.78 -3.82 -8.07
N ASP A 133 21.65 -3.89 -8.80
CA ASP A 133 20.62 -2.87 -8.74
C ASP A 133 19.92 -2.84 -7.37
N VAL A 134 19.71 -4.01 -6.76
CA VAL A 134 19.20 -4.13 -5.38
C VAL A 134 20.18 -3.52 -4.39
N ALA A 135 21.49 -3.81 -4.50
CA ALA A 135 22.51 -3.21 -3.63
C ALA A 135 22.53 -1.68 -3.75
N ASN A 136 22.53 -1.14 -4.97
CA ASN A 136 22.53 0.30 -5.21
C ASN A 136 21.24 0.98 -4.68
N MET A 137 20.09 0.32 -4.77
CA MET A 137 18.83 0.87 -4.23
C MET A 137 18.79 0.88 -2.69
N ILE A 138 19.38 -0.13 -2.03
CA ILE A 138 19.53 -0.15 -0.56
C ILE A 138 20.49 0.96 -0.11
N LEU A 139 21.59 1.18 -0.84
CA LEU A 139 22.51 2.30 -0.59
C LEU A 139 21.84 3.66 -0.80
N ALA A 140 20.99 3.81 -1.82
CA ALA A 140 20.30 5.06 -2.12
C ALA A 140 19.43 5.54 -0.95
N ILE A 141 18.74 4.63 -0.24
CA ILE A 141 17.91 4.97 0.93
C ILE A 141 18.69 5.12 2.24
N GLY A 142 20.02 5.01 2.22
CA GLY A 142 20.91 5.17 3.38
C GLY A 142 21.17 3.89 4.19
N ALA A 143 20.73 2.73 3.69
CA ALA A 143 20.94 1.43 4.32
C ALA A 143 22.18 0.70 3.74
N SER A 144 22.65 -0.34 4.44
CA SER A 144 23.89 -1.08 4.13
C SER A 144 23.57 -2.48 3.59
N PRO A 145 23.74 -2.78 2.29
CA PRO A 145 23.45 -4.11 1.73
C PRO A 145 24.59 -5.11 1.97
N ILE A 146 24.23 -6.37 2.23
CA ILE A 146 25.16 -7.51 2.11
C ILE A 146 24.53 -8.66 1.32
N MET A 147 25.32 -9.27 0.45
CA MET A 147 24.88 -10.12 -0.66
C MET A 147 25.53 -11.52 -0.58
N ALA A 148 25.28 -12.26 0.49
CA ALA A 148 25.88 -13.57 0.77
C ALA A 148 24.85 -14.70 0.60
N ASP A 149 25.08 -15.64 -0.33
CA ASP A 149 24.16 -16.76 -0.59
C ASP A 149 24.76 -18.15 -0.32
N ASP A 150 26.01 -18.28 0.18
CA ASP A 150 26.56 -19.57 0.55
C ASP A 150 26.11 -20.03 1.95
N TRP A 151 25.59 -21.25 2.01
CA TRP A 151 25.02 -21.89 3.19
C TRP A 151 26.02 -22.10 4.35
N MET A 152 27.32 -21.99 4.10
CA MET A 152 28.37 -22.07 5.12
C MET A 152 28.46 -20.79 5.96
N GLU A 153 28.37 -19.61 5.35
CA GLU A 153 28.49 -18.30 6.04
C GLU A 153 27.15 -17.65 6.39
N VAL A 154 26.07 -18.00 5.67
CA VAL A 154 24.80 -17.25 5.66
C VAL A 154 24.19 -16.96 7.04
N ARG A 155 24.44 -17.82 8.05
CA ARG A 155 23.99 -17.59 9.43
C ARG A 155 24.76 -16.47 10.12
N GLU A 156 26.08 -16.47 9.99
CA GLU A 156 26.96 -15.47 10.61
C GLU A 156 26.63 -14.09 10.04
N ILE A 157 26.52 -14.00 8.71
CA ILE A 157 26.07 -12.80 8.00
C ILE A 157 24.67 -12.35 8.47
N THR A 158 23.68 -13.25 8.51
CA THR A 158 22.33 -12.91 8.96
C THR A 158 22.32 -12.42 10.41
N SER A 159 23.14 -12.99 11.29
CA SER A 159 23.17 -12.61 12.71
C SER A 159 23.62 -11.17 12.94
N MET A 160 24.37 -10.59 11.99
CA MET A 160 24.90 -9.21 12.02
C MET A 160 24.03 -8.19 11.25
N CYS A 161 22.86 -8.58 10.72
CA CYS A 161 21.98 -7.72 9.94
C CYS A 161 20.66 -7.45 10.68
N ASP A 162 19.97 -6.35 10.39
CA ASP A 162 18.69 -6.00 11.02
C ASP A 162 17.49 -6.61 10.26
N SER A 163 17.65 -6.84 8.95
CA SER A 163 16.63 -7.43 8.10
C SER A 163 17.21 -8.35 7.01
N LEU A 164 16.34 -9.19 6.44
CA LEU A 164 16.67 -10.22 5.47
C LEU A 164 15.65 -10.26 4.31
N VAL A 165 16.12 -10.10 3.08
CA VAL A 165 15.38 -10.42 1.86
C VAL A 165 15.65 -11.86 1.45
N ILE A 166 14.58 -12.65 1.30
CA ILE A 166 14.58 -13.93 0.59
C ILE A 166 13.79 -13.73 -0.71
N ASN A 167 14.50 -13.64 -1.83
CA ASN A 167 13.91 -13.50 -3.18
C ASN A 167 14.15 -14.79 -3.98
N MET A 168 13.10 -15.39 -4.52
CA MET A 168 13.16 -16.69 -5.21
C MET A 168 13.66 -16.61 -6.67
N GLY A 169 14.05 -15.44 -7.18
CA GLY A 169 14.58 -15.31 -8.54
C GLY A 169 15.82 -16.19 -8.77
N THR A 170 15.95 -16.79 -9.95
CA THR A 170 17.09 -17.68 -10.31
C THR A 170 17.37 -18.88 -9.37
N LEU A 171 16.36 -19.32 -8.60
CA LEU A 171 16.40 -20.40 -7.59
C LEU A 171 17.27 -21.63 -7.93
N LYS A 172 18.14 -22.05 -7.00
CA LYS A 172 18.99 -23.24 -7.07
C LYS A 172 18.84 -24.07 -5.79
N GLN A 173 19.14 -25.38 -5.84
CA GLN A 173 19.04 -26.23 -4.63
C GLN A 173 19.90 -25.74 -3.46
N ASN A 174 21.10 -25.23 -3.73
CA ASN A 174 21.96 -24.65 -2.70
C ASN A 174 21.37 -23.36 -2.10
N THR A 175 20.82 -22.45 -2.91
CA THR A 175 20.22 -21.22 -2.36
C THR A 175 18.96 -21.49 -1.56
N VAL A 176 18.17 -22.53 -1.91
CA VAL A 176 17.08 -23.04 -1.04
C VAL A 176 17.58 -23.48 0.34
N ARG A 177 18.77 -24.06 0.44
CA ARG A 177 19.40 -24.38 1.73
C ARG A 177 19.75 -23.09 2.47
N SER A 178 20.42 -22.14 1.81
CA SER A 178 20.83 -20.87 2.41
C SER A 178 19.64 -20.07 2.94
N MET A 179 18.56 -19.93 2.17
CA MET A 179 17.30 -19.30 2.58
C MET A 179 16.71 -19.93 3.85
N LEU A 180 16.73 -21.27 3.96
CA LEU A 180 16.24 -22.01 5.13
C LEU A 180 17.15 -21.90 6.37
N LEU A 181 18.44 -21.60 6.21
CA LEU A 181 19.34 -21.32 7.33
C LEU A 181 19.22 -19.85 7.78
N ALA A 182 19.20 -18.93 6.83
CA ALA A 182 19.09 -17.49 7.06
C ALA A 182 17.76 -17.11 7.73
N GLY A 183 16.62 -17.51 7.16
CA GLY A 183 15.31 -17.17 7.72
C GLY A 183 15.10 -17.69 9.15
N LYS A 184 15.70 -18.85 9.48
CA LYS A 184 15.69 -19.39 10.85
C LYS A 184 16.60 -18.64 11.80
N GLU A 185 17.78 -18.22 11.36
CA GLU A 185 18.65 -17.34 12.15
C GLU A 185 17.96 -15.99 12.39
N ALA A 186 17.41 -15.36 11.36
CA ALA A 186 16.68 -14.09 11.46
C ALA A 186 15.52 -14.20 12.47
N ASN A 187 14.67 -15.22 12.35
CA ASN A 187 13.59 -15.46 13.31
C ASN A 187 14.08 -15.74 14.74
N GLN A 188 15.24 -16.38 14.91
CA GLN A 188 15.85 -16.63 16.22
C GLN A 188 16.42 -15.34 16.86
N ARG A 189 16.83 -14.36 16.05
CA ARG A 189 17.33 -13.05 16.51
C ARG A 189 16.25 -11.98 16.66
N GLY A 190 15.10 -12.14 15.99
CA GLY A 190 14.06 -11.12 15.88
C GLY A 190 14.19 -10.22 14.65
N HIS A 191 15.14 -10.52 13.75
CA HIS A 191 15.42 -9.75 12.53
C HIS A 191 14.29 -9.92 11.51
N LEU A 192 13.96 -8.83 10.81
CA LEU A 192 12.74 -8.77 9.99
C LEU A 192 12.94 -9.38 8.60
N VAL A 193 12.05 -10.29 8.19
CA VAL A 193 12.20 -11.05 6.94
C VAL A 193 11.17 -10.64 5.88
N VAL A 194 11.65 -10.29 4.69
CA VAL A 194 10.89 -10.00 3.47
C VAL A 194 10.97 -11.20 2.53
N PHE A 195 9.83 -11.58 1.93
CA PHE A 195 9.73 -12.67 0.96
C PHE A 195 9.21 -12.19 -0.39
N ASP A 196 10.01 -12.35 -1.45
CA ASP A 196 9.53 -12.29 -2.84
C ASP A 196 9.52 -13.73 -3.44
N PRO A 197 8.33 -14.29 -3.73
CA PRO A 197 8.16 -15.62 -4.27
C PRO A 197 8.35 -15.69 -5.80
N VAL A 198 9.05 -14.74 -6.43
CA VAL A 198 9.31 -14.59 -7.89
C VAL A 198 8.91 -15.80 -8.74
N GLY A 199 7.87 -15.64 -9.55
CA GLY A 199 7.42 -16.65 -10.50
C GLY A 199 7.00 -17.97 -9.87
N VAL A 200 6.51 -17.99 -8.62
CA VAL A 200 6.09 -19.22 -7.91
C VAL A 200 5.11 -20.08 -8.74
N GLY A 201 4.26 -19.45 -9.54
CA GLY A 201 3.36 -20.13 -10.49
C GLY A 201 4.08 -21.01 -11.54
N ALA A 202 5.30 -20.64 -11.94
CA ALA A 202 5.96 -21.13 -13.15
C ALA A 202 6.54 -22.55 -13.07
N SER A 203 6.75 -23.14 -11.89
CA SER A 203 7.19 -24.53 -11.79
C SER A 203 6.87 -25.20 -10.44
N ARG A 204 6.72 -26.52 -10.46
CA ARG A 204 6.53 -27.35 -9.25
C ARG A 204 7.62 -27.10 -8.21
N PHE A 205 8.90 -27.03 -8.62
CA PHE A 205 10.03 -26.76 -7.73
C PHE A 205 9.91 -25.41 -6.99
N ARG A 206 9.38 -24.36 -7.67
CA ARG A 206 9.10 -23.07 -7.01
C ARG A 206 7.94 -23.19 -6.04
N LYS A 207 6.80 -23.80 -6.42
CA LYS A 207 5.64 -24.00 -5.51
C LYS A 207 6.03 -24.78 -4.25
N GLU A 208 6.72 -25.91 -4.40
CA GLU A 208 7.19 -26.74 -3.27
C GLU A 208 8.20 -26.00 -2.39
N THR A 209 9.09 -25.19 -2.99
CA THR A 209 10.04 -24.36 -2.22
C THR A 209 9.33 -23.28 -1.42
N ALA A 210 8.38 -22.54 -2.04
CA ALA A 210 7.66 -21.47 -1.35
C ALA A 210 6.85 -22.01 -0.17
N ALA A 211 6.13 -23.12 -0.35
CA ALA A 211 5.43 -23.80 0.74
C ALA A 211 6.40 -24.28 1.84
N LYS A 212 7.57 -24.81 1.47
CA LYS A 212 8.62 -25.26 2.41
C LYS A 212 9.24 -24.11 3.21
N LEU A 213 9.35 -22.92 2.63
CA LEU A 213 9.82 -21.69 3.29
C LEU A 213 8.75 -21.16 4.24
N LEU A 214 7.52 -20.92 3.75
CA LEU A 214 6.38 -20.42 4.55
C LEU A 214 6.03 -21.32 5.75
N LYS A 215 6.31 -22.63 5.67
CA LYS A 215 6.11 -23.59 6.78
C LYS A 215 7.24 -23.58 7.83
N GLN A 216 8.37 -22.92 7.59
CA GLN A 216 9.58 -23.01 8.41
C GLN A 216 10.21 -21.67 8.79
N ILE A 217 9.73 -20.57 8.23
CA ILE A 217 10.20 -19.21 8.45
C ILE A 217 8.95 -18.35 8.63
N HIS A 218 8.89 -17.58 9.72
CA HIS A 218 7.94 -16.47 9.84
C HIS A 218 8.48 -15.28 9.03
N PHE A 219 7.64 -14.77 8.14
CA PHE A 219 7.93 -13.58 7.35
C PHE A 219 7.15 -12.39 7.89
N ASN A 220 7.78 -11.23 7.91
CA ASN A 220 7.17 -9.98 8.35
C ASN A 220 6.52 -9.25 7.18
N VAL A 221 7.05 -9.42 5.97
CA VAL A 221 6.45 -8.94 4.72
C VAL A 221 6.51 -10.03 3.66
N ILE A 222 5.42 -10.23 2.91
CA ILE A 222 5.39 -11.06 1.71
C ILE A 222 4.91 -10.18 0.56
N ARG A 223 5.75 -10.01 -0.47
CA ARG A 223 5.54 -9.08 -1.57
C ARG A 223 5.64 -9.79 -2.91
N GLY A 224 4.71 -9.50 -3.83
CA GLY A 224 4.71 -10.08 -5.18
C GLY A 224 3.62 -9.46 -6.06
N ASN A 225 3.49 -9.92 -7.29
CA ASN A 225 2.35 -9.55 -8.14
C ASN A 225 1.11 -10.40 -7.82
N ILE A 226 -0.06 -10.01 -8.37
CA ILE A 226 -1.34 -10.68 -8.07
C ILE A 226 -1.33 -12.19 -8.37
N SER A 227 -0.69 -12.64 -9.46
CA SER A 227 -0.63 -14.06 -9.84
C SER A 227 0.24 -14.89 -8.88
N GLU A 228 1.29 -14.28 -8.32
CA GLU A 228 2.20 -14.91 -7.36
C GLU A 228 1.53 -15.03 -5.99
N ILE A 229 0.91 -13.96 -5.51
CA ILE A 229 0.19 -13.93 -4.23
C ILE A 229 -1.05 -14.85 -4.28
N LYS A 230 -1.79 -14.86 -5.40
CA LYS A 230 -2.87 -15.83 -5.67
C LYS A 230 -2.35 -17.27 -5.64
N THR A 231 -1.22 -17.55 -6.30
CA THR A 231 -0.58 -18.88 -6.26
C THR A 231 -0.19 -19.31 -4.84
N LEU A 232 0.32 -18.39 -4.00
CA LEU A 232 0.64 -18.70 -2.60
C LEU A 232 -0.61 -18.96 -1.75
N TYR A 233 -1.70 -18.23 -2.01
CA TYR A 233 -2.97 -18.40 -1.30
C TYR A 233 -3.64 -19.74 -1.65
N GLU A 234 -3.79 -20.03 -2.95
CA GLU A 234 -4.33 -21.29 -3.49
C GLU A 234 -3.46 -22.50 -3.14
N GLY A 235 -2.13 -22.33 -3.12
CA GLY A 235 -1.16 -23.36 -2.76
C GLY A 235 -1.05 -23.64 -1.26
N SER A 236 -1.93 -23.06 -0.43
CA SER A 236 -2.02 -23.31 1.01
C SER A 236 -3.20 -24.23 1.34
N ASP A 237 -3.15 -24.97 2.45
CA ASP A 237 -4.09 -26.07 2.74
C ASP A 237 -5.59 -25.67 2.87
N ASP A 238 -5.90 -24.36 2.94
CA ASP A 238 -7.27 -23.80 2.98
C ASP A 238 -7.68 -23.18 1.62
N GLY A 239 -6.97 -23.49 0.55
CA GLY A 239 -7.20 -22.97 -0.79
C GLY A 239 -8.57 -23.37 -1.34
N TYR A 240 -9.57 -22.52 -1.13
CA TYR A 240 -10.84 -22.58 -1.87
C TYR A 240 -10.53 -22.67 -3.36
N GLY A 241 -11.02 -23.72 -4.02
CA GLY A 241 -10.79 -23.95 -5.45
C GLY A 241 -11.51 -22.93 -6.31
N VAL A 242 -10.94 -21.74 -6.45
CA VAL A 242 -11.42 -20.70 -7.37
C VAL A 242 -10.90 -21.03 -8.76
N ASP A 243 -11.79 -21.15 -9.74
CA ASP A 243 -11.39 -21.35 -11.14
C ASP A 243 -10.39 -20.27 -11.57
N ALA A 244 -9.26 -20.69 -12.15
CA ALA A 244 -8.19 -19.82 -12.61
C ALA A 244 -8.56 -19.07 -13.91
N LYS A 245 -9.66 -18.31 -13.87
CA LYS A 245 -9.96 -17.29 -14.88
C LYS A 245 -8.86 -16.23 -14.82
N LYS A 246 -8.34 -15.92 -16.01
CA LYS A 246 -7.25 -14.97 -16.21
C LYS A 246 -7.82 -13.56 -16.25
N ASP A 247 -7.48 -12.78 -15.24
CA ASP A 247 -7.25 -11.34 -15.36
C ASP A 247 -6.25 -10.97 -14.26
N ASP A 248 -4.97 -10.86 -14.63
CA ASP A 248 -3.86 -10.56 -13.72
C ASP A 248 -3.69 -9.04 -13.46
N ALA A 249 -4.78 -8.29 -13.60
CA ALA A 249 -4.87 -6.86 -13.33
C ALA A 249 -5.92 -6.59 -12.25
N VAL A 250 -5.64 -5.68 -11.32
CA VAL A 250 -6.64 -5.20 -10.37
C VAL A 250 -7.62 -4.28 -11.11
N THR A 251 -8.91 -4.64 -11.08
CA THR A 251 -10.02 -3.89 -11.68
C THR A 251 -11.06 -3.56 -10.61
N GLU A 252 -11.95 -2.60 -10.86
CA GLU A 252 -13.05 -2.29 -9.94
C GLU A 252 -13.92 -3.52 -9.62
N ASP A 253 -14.13 -4.40 -10.63
CA ASP A 253 -14.90 -5.64 -10.49
C ASP A 253 -14.23 -6.71 -9.62
N ASN A 254 -12.89 -6.73 -9.51
CA ASN A 254 -12.15 -7.74 -8.75
C ASN A 254 -11.47 -7.22 -7.47
N LEU A 255 -11.40 -5.89 -7.27
CA LEU A 255 -10.70 -5.25 -6.16
C LEU A 255 -11.13 -5.78 -4.78
N GLU A 256 -12.42 -6.01 -4.55
CA GLU A 256 -12.95 -6.55 -3.29
C GLU A 256 -12.45 -8.00 -3.03
N TYR A 257 -12.38 -8.83 -4.07
CA TYR A 257 -11.82 -10.18 -3.97
C TYR A 257 -10.30 -10.14 -3.65
N VAL A 258 -9.56 -9.25 -4.33
CA VAL A 258 -8.13 -9.05 -4.10
C VAL A 258 -7.87 -8.57 -2.67
N ILE A 259 -8.66 -7.60 -2.19
CA ILE A 259 -8.65 -7.11 -0.81
C ILE A 259 -8.90 -8.25 0.19
N GLN A 260 -9.93 -9.07 -0.02
CA GLN A 260 -10.28 -10.14 0.90
C GLN A 260 -9.25 -11.27 0.91
N MET A 261 -8.67 -11.61 -0.25
CA MET A 261 -7.56 -12.55 -0.39
C MET A 261 -6.32 -12.05 0.36
N ALA A 262 -5.92 -10.79 0.15
CA ALA A 262 -4.79 -10.17 0.85
C ALA A 262 -5.00 -10.16 2.37
N LYS A 263 -6.19 -9.72 2.83
CA LYS A 263 -6.54 -9.73 4.26
C LYS A 263 -6.51 -11.13 4.88
N ASN A 264 -6.95 -12.16 4.15
CA ASN A 264 -6.91 -13.54 4.64
C ASN A 264 -5.48 -14.07 4.72
N MET A 265 -4.67 -13.82 3.68
CA MET A 265 -3.26 -14.23 3.65
C MET A 265 -2.44 -13.55 4.75
N ALA A 266 -2.66 -12.26 4.99
CA ALA A 266 -2.01 -11.51 6.07
C ALA A 266 -2.32 -12.13 7.44
N LYS A 267 -3.60 -12.42 7.73
CA LYS A 267 -4.02 -13.08 8.98
C LYS A 267 -3.44 -14.48 9.14
N LYS A 268 -3.34 -15.25 8.05
CA LYS A 268 -2.81 -16.62 8.05
C LYS A 268 -1.31 -16.68 8.28
N THR A 269 -0.55 -15.77 7.66
CA THR A 269 0.92 -15.71 7.74
C THR A 269 1.45 -14.85 8.89
N LYS A 270 0.62 -13.93 9.41
CA LYS A 270 0.98 -12.81 10.29
C LYS A 270 1.99 -11.85 9.66
N ALA A 271 2.03 -11.78 8.33
CA ALA A 271 2.87 -10.87 7.56
C ALA A 271 2.06 -9.71 6.99
N VAL A 272 2.71 -8.57 6.75
CA VAL A 272 2.18 -7.55 5.82
C VAL A 272 2.23 -8.13 4.41
N ILE A 273 1.12 -8.09 3.70
CA ILE A 273 1.02 -8.54 2.31
C ILE A 273 1.08 -7.34 1.39
N VAL A 274 1.95 -7.41 0.39
CA VAL A 274 2.10 -6.40 -0.68
C VAL A 274 1.77 -7.04 -2.03
N ILE A 275 0.74 -6.54 -2.69
CA ILE A 275 0.38 -6.91 -4.06
C ILE A 275 0.75 -5.73 -4.97
N THR A 276 1.78 -5.91 -5.81
CA THR A 276 2.18 -4.89 -6.79
C THR A 276 1.45 -5.04 -8.13
N GLY A 277 1.02 -3.95 -8.74
CA GLY A 277 0.20 -3.93 -9.96
C GLY A 277 0.14 -2.57 -10.66
N LYS A 278 -1.06 -2.14 -11.09
CA LYS A 278 -1.32 -0.76 -11.56
C LYS A 278 -1.53 0.19 -10.37
N THR A 279 -2.30 -0.29 -9.40
CA THR A 279 -2.51 0.30 -8.07
C THR A 279 -2.01 -0.75 -7.09
N ASP A 280 -1.04 -0.40 -6.26
CA ASP A 280 -0.45 -1.34 -5.30
C ASP A 280 -1.33 -1.45 -4.04
N LEU A 281 -1.35 -2.63 -3.42
CA LEU A 281 -2.11 -2.90 -2.19
C LEU A 281 -1.16 -3.38 -1.09
N VAL A 282 -1.25 -2.75 0.09
CA VAL A 282 -0.51 -3.11 1.31
C VAL A 282 -1.50 -3.37 2.45
N THR A 283 -1.39 -4.50 3.18
CA THR A 283 -2.27 -4.79 4.33
C THR A 283 -1.64 -5.71 5.39
N ASP A 284 -1.93 -5.47 6.67
CA ASP A 284 -1.65 -6.38 7.79
C ASP A 284 -2.82 -7.35 8.11
N GLY A 285 -3.90 -7.28 7.32
CA GLY A 285 -5.15 -8.02 7.56
C GLY A 285 -6.22 -7.23 8.33
N GLN A 286 -5.86 -6.12 8.96
CA GLN A 286 -6.78 -5.20 9.64
C GLN A 286 -6.97 -3.93 8.80
N GLN A 287 -5.88 -3.20 8.59
CA GLN A 287 -5.81 -1.97 7.80
C GLN A 287 -5.32 -2.29 6.39
N ILE A 288 -5.85 -1.57 5.40
CA ILE A 288 -5.40 -1.61 4.01
C ILE A 288 -4.94 -0.21 3.60
N TYR A 289 -3.89 -0.15 2.79
CA TYR A 289 -3.52 1.01 1.99
C TYR A 289 -3.54 0.59 0.52
N LEU A 290 -4.21 1.38 -0.32
CA LEU A 290 -4.09 1.34 -1.78
C LEU A 290 -3.20 2.50 -2.20
N ILE A 291 -2.33 2.29 -3.17
CA ILE A 291 -1.29 3.24 -3.58
C ILE A 291 -1.34 3.38 -5.10
N ASP A 292 -1.77 4.54 -5.60
CA ASP A 292 -1.88 4.83 -7.04
C ASP A 292 -0.71 5.71 -7.51
N ASN A 293 0.51 5.34 -7.09
CA ASN A 293 1.78 5.91 -7.54
C ASN A 293 2.51 4.96 -8.51
N GLY A 294 3.37 5.52 -9.35
CA GLY A 294 4.20 4.77 -10.29
C GLY A 294 3.74 4.84 -11.74
N VAL A 295 4.50 4.20 -12.63
CA VAL A 295 4.31 4.29 -14.09
C VAL A 295 4.58 2.95 -14.78
N LEU A 296 3.82 2.67 -15.85
CA LEU A 296 3.92 1.40 -16.58
C LEU A 296 5.33 1.12 -17.13
N ASP A 297 6.12 2.15 -17.46
CA ASP A 297 7.50 1.98 -17.91
C ASP A 297 8.43 1.32 -16.87
N MET A 298 8.10 1.31 -15.57
CA MET A 298 8.87 0.58 -14.55
C MET A 298 8.87 -0.94 -14.80
N SER A 299 7.88 -1.47 -15.51
CA SER A 299 7.84 -2.87 -15.97
C SER A 299 8.84 -3.18 -17.10
N ARG A 300 9.41 -2.14 -17.74
CA ARG A 300 10.35 -2.25 -18.86
C ARG A 300 11.82 -2.27 -18.41
N ILE A 301 12.06 -2.24 -17.10
CA ILE A 301 13.37 -2.41 -16.47
C ILE A 301 13.34 -3.73 -15.68
N THR A 302 14.36 -4.58 -15.84
CA THR A 302 14.48 -5.80 -15.03
C THR A 302 14.71 -5.44 -13.55
N GLY A 303 14.04 -6.15 -12.65
CA GLY A 303 14.33 -6.08 -11.23
C GLY A 303 13.76 -4.89 -10.45
N THR A 304 12.88 -4.06 -11.01
CA THR A 304 12.21 -2.99 -10.24
C THR A 304 11.45 -3.54 -9.02
N GLY A 305 10.81 -4.71 -9.14
CA GLY A 305 10.28 -5.45 -7.99
C GLY A 305 11.34 -5.88 -6.98
N CYS A 306 12.46 -6.45 -7.45
CA CYS A 306 13.55 -6.90 -6.57
C CYS A 306 14.26 -5.75 -5.85
N MET A 307 14.35 -4.57 -6.48
CA MET A 307 14.82 -3.33 -5.87
C MET A 307 13.86 -2.91 -4.74
N LEU A 308 12.54 -2.98 -4.97
CA LEU A 308 11.53 -2.71 -3.95
C LEU A 308 11.61 -3.69 -2.76
N ASP A 309 11.94 -4.97 -2.95
CA ASP A 309 12.17 -5.89 -1.83
C ASP A 309 13.28 -5.38 -0.89
N GLY A 310 14.38 -4.90 -1.47
CA GLY A 310 15.50 -4.30 -0.73
C GLY A 310 15.13 -2.98 -0.05
N VAL A 311 14.34 -2.14 -0.72
CA VAL A 311 13.81 -0.90 -0.12
C VAL A 311 12.92 -1.22 1.07
N ILE A 312 11.97 -2.14 0.93
CA ILE A 312 11.10 -2.59 2.01
C ILE A 312 11.94 -3.11 3.19
N ALA A 313 12.95 -3.95 2.94
CA ALA A 313 13.79 -4.52 3.99
C ALA A 313 14.60 -3.45 4.75
N GLY A 314 15.11 -2.42 4.07
CA GLY A 314 15.75 -1.27 4.71
C GLY A 314 14.77 -0.44 5.55
N PHE A 315 13.60 -0.12 4.98
CA PHE A 315 12.56 0.66 5.66
C PHE A 315 12.02 -0.03 6.93
N ILE A 316 11.72 -1.34 6.88
CA ILE A 316 11.22 -2.06 8.06
C ILE A 316 12.33 -2.30 9.09
N GLY A 317 13.56 -2.61 8.67
CA GLY A 317 14.69 -2.80 9.59
C GLY A 317 15.02 -1.53 10.38
N ALA A 318 14.83 -0.36 9.78
CA ALA A 318 14.91 0.93 10.47
C ALA A 318 13.68 1.25 11.36
N ASN A 319 12.51 0.64 11.08
CA ASN A 319 11.22 0.98 11.70
C ASN A 319 10.46 -0.27 12.22
N PRO A 320 11.04 -1.07 13.13
CA PRO A 320 10.47 -2.35 13.54
C PRO A 320 9.14 -2.24 14.32
N ASP A 321 8.81 -1.06 14.87
CA ASP A 321 7.54 -0.80 15.55
C ASP A 321 6.40 -0.34 14.59
N GLN A 322 6.69 -0.12 13.31
CA GLN A 322 5.76 0.47 12.32
C GLN A 322 5.86 -0.21 10.95
N ILE A 323 5.90 -1.56 10.94
CA ILE A 323 6.16 -2.36 9.73
C ILE A 323 5.16 -2.02 8.61
N LEU A 324 3.87 -1.88 8.91
CA LEU A 324 2.84 -1.60 7.90
C LEU A 324 3.05 -0.22 7.25
N GLU A 325 3.27 0.81 8.06
CA GLU A 325 3.50 2.18 7.60
C GLU A 325 4.83 2.33 6.86
N ALA A 326 5.88 1.63 7.31
CA ALA A 326 7.18 1.59 6.64
C ALA A 326 7.10 0.90 5.27
N VAL A 327 6.36 -0.22 5.14
CA VAL A 327 6.09 -0.88 3.85
C VAL A 327 5.30 0.04 2.92
N THR A 328 4.20 0.64 3.39
CA THR A 328 3.40 1.59 2.58
C THR A 328 4.24 2.78 2.11
N THR A 329 5.14 3.29 2.96
CA THR A 329 6.08 4.34 2.61
C THR A 329 7.05 3.90 1.52
N ALA A 330 7.69 2.72 1.67
CA ALA A 330 8.62 2.16 0.70
C ALA A 330 7.98 1.96 -0.70
N VAL A 331 6.75 1.45 -0.75
CA VAL A 331 6.02 1.21 -2.00
C VAL A 331 5.65 2.54 -2.68
N SER A 332 5.03 3.48 -1.95
CA SER A 332 4.67 4.80 -2.52
C SER A 332 5.91 5.61 -2.95
N ALA A 333 7.00 5.57 -2.17
CA ALA A 333 8.28 6.18 -2.54
C ALA A 333 8.82 5.63 -3.87
N MET A 334 8.81 4.31 -4.05
CA MET A 334 9.25 3.66 -5.29
C MET A 334 8.39 4.09 -6.50
N GLY A 335 7.08 4.22 -6.32
CA GLY A 335 6.16 4.76 -7.33
C GLY A 335 6.49 6.21 -7.72
N ILE A 336 6.61 7.12 -6.73
CA ILE A 336 6.95 8.53 -6.96
C ILE A 336 8.32 8.67 -7.66
N CYS A 337 9.30 7.84 -7.29
CA CYS A 337 10.60 7.82 -7.95
C CYS A 337 10.48 7.37 -9.42
N GLY A 338 9.56 6.43 -9.72
CA GLY A 338 9.25 6.00 -11.09
C GLY A 338 8.56 7.07 -11.94
N GLU A 339 7.61 7.80 -11.35
CA GLU A 339 6.96 8.97 -11.97
C GLU A 339 8.01 10.02 -12.36
N TYR A 340 8.84 10.44 -11.40
CA TYR A 340 9.93 11.40 -11.64
C TYR A 340 10.91 10.91 -12.70
N ALA A 341 11.35 9.65 -12.60
CA ALA A 341 12.29 9.07 -13.55
C ALA A 341 11.71 9.07 -14.98
N LYS A 342 10.41 8.84 -15.15
CA LYS A 342 9.73 8.86 -16.44
C LYS A 342 9.65 10.25 -17.07
N GLU A 343 9.60 11.33 -16.27
CA GLU A 343 9.72 12.70 -16.80
C GLU A 343 11.12 13.03 -17.33
N LYS A 344 12.16 12.36 -16.83
CA LYS A 344 13.57 12.60 -17.21
C LYS A 344 14.10 11.62 -18.26
N ALA A 345 13.52 10.44 -18.39
CA ALA A 345 14.11 9.34 -19.14
C ALA A 345 13.91 9.42 -20.66
N GLU A 346 15.03 9.48 -21.38
CA GLU A 346 15.09 9.25 -22.83
C GLU A 346 14.83 7.77 -23.22
N GLY A 347 15.06 6.82 -22.31
CA GLY A 347 14.87 5.39 -22.56
C GLY A 347 14.99 4.54 -21.30
N THR A 348 14.87 3.21 -21.42
CA THR A 348 14.87 2.30 -20.25
C THR A 348 16.18 2.29 -19.45
N GLY A 349 17.32 2.62 -20.10
CA GLY A 349 18.61 2.79 -19.42
C GLY A 349 18.62 4.00 -18.48
N THR A 350 18.31 5.19 -19.01
CA THR A 350 18.24 6.43 -18.22
C THR A 350 17.09 6.41 -17.21
N LEU A 351 15.98 5.74 -17.52
CA LEU A 351 14.90 5.48 -16.56
C LEU A 351 15.38 4.72 -15.31
N LYS A 352 16.27 3.72 -15.44
CA LYS A 352 16.83 3.02 -14.27
C LYS A 352 17.75 3.93 -13.45
N VAL A 353 18.57 4.74 -14.11
CA VAL A 353 19.46 5.71 -13.43
C VAL A 353 18.64 6.73 -12.64
N HIS A 354 17.68 7.39 -13.29
CA HIS A 354 16.85 8.41 -12.63
C HIS A 354 15.91 7.86 -11.55
N LEU A 355 15.54 6.58 -11.61
CA LEU A 355 14.82 5.89 -10.53
C LEU A 355 15.69 5.78 -9.26
N MET A 356 16.98 5.45 -9.41
CA MET A 356 17.95 5.41 -8.31
C MET A 356 18.30 6.82 -7.82
N ASP A 357 18.52 7.77 -8.74
CA ASP A 357 18.76 9.18 -8.41
C ASP A 357 17.61 9.74 -7.56
N ALA A 358 16.36 9.53 -8.00
CA ALA A 358 15.17 9.98 -7.28
C ALA A 358 15.06 9.35 -5.89
N MET A 359 15.29 8.05 -5.77
CA MET A 359 15.26 7.36 -4.48
C MET A 359 16.33 7.91 -3.51
N SER A 360 17.53 8.24 -4.01
CA SER A 360 18.60 8.82 -3.18
C SER A 360 18.27 10.22 -2.64
N ASN A 361 17.38 10.95 -3.32
CA ASN A 361 16.91 12.27 -2.92
C ASN A 361 15.56 12.22 -2.15
N MET A 362 14.92 11.04 -2.07
CA MET A 362 13.59 10.88 -1.48
C MET A 362 13.58 11.18 0.02
N ASN A 363 12.53 11.89 0.46
CA ASN A 363 12.41 12.44 1.80
C ASN A 363 10.93 12.69 2.17
N ALA A 364 10.65 12.93 3.45
CA ALA A 364 9.30 13.12 3.96
C ALA A 364 8.53 14.29 3.31
N GLU A 365 9.19 15.43 3.05
CA GLU A 365 8.55 16.59 2.41
C GLU A 365 8.12 16.28 0.97
N TRP A 366 8.88 15.44 0.24
CA TRP A 366 8.46 14.95 -1.08
C TRP A 366 7.30 13.94 -0.95
N MET A 367 7.38 12.98 -0.03
CA MET A 367 6.29 12.03 0.24
C MET A 367 4.97 12.73 0.53
N GLU A 368 4.95 13.71 1.45
CA GLU A 368 3.72 14.44 1.81
C GLU A 368 3.06 15.20 0.65
N ARG A 369 3.83 15.54 -0.40
CA ARG A 369 3.32 16.25 -1.58
C ARG A 369 2.90 15.32 -2.72
N SER A 370 3.42 14.09 -2.77
CA SER A 370 3.30 13.20 -3.93
C SER A 370 2.70 11.81 -3.64
N SER A 371 2.50 11.43 -2.37
CA SER A 371 1.95 10.12 -2.02
C SER A 371 0.45 10.03 -2.32
N GLN A 372 0.06 9.13 -3.23
CA GLN A 372 -1.32 8.86 -3.62
C GLN A 372 -1.86 7.63 -2.88
N ILE A 373 -2.02 7.78 -1.56
CA ILE A 373 -2.36 6.68 -0.64
C ILE A 373 -3.83 6.80 -0.16
N GLU A 374 -4.66 5.79 -0.44
CA GLU A 374 -6.02 5.66 0.09
C GLU A 374 -6.09 4.56 1.17
N SER A 375 -6.57 4.89 2.37
CA SER A 375 -6.65 3.97 3.51
C SER A 375 -8.06 3.38 3.72
N LYS A 376 -8.16 2.04 3.77
CA LYS A 376 -9.42 1.28 3.92
C LYS A 376 -9.40 0.32 5.11
N CYS A 377 -10.55 0.12 5.75
CA CYS A 377 -10.72 -0.74 6.94
C CYS A 377 -11.23 -2.14 6.60
#